data_AF-A0A7K2X8E3-F1
#
_entry.id   AF-A0A7K2X8E3-F1
#
_cell.length_a   1.000
_cell.length_b   1.000
_cell.length_c   1.000
_cell.angle_alpha   90.00
_cell.angle_beta   90.00
_cell.angle_gamma   90.00
#
_symmetry.space_group_name_H-M   'P 1'
#
loop_
_entity.id
_entity.type
_entity.pdbx_description
1 polymer ?
#
loop_
_entity_poly.entity_id
_entity_poly.type
_entity_poly.pdbx_seq_one_letter_code
_entity_poly.pdbx_strand_id
1 'polypeptide(L)'
;TTVRTRPGEPPAEDELVEAVRRAHAREVVLLPNDTDLRETAAAAAERVRAEGVRVALIPTRAAVQGIAALAVHEPDRRFDEDVVAMTAAAGATRYAELAVAEHRSFTSAGVCQAGDVLGLIEGDVAVIGQDLTETARTVLDRMLSAGGELVTLVVADGTPPGLAADLERHVRRGYLAVDTTTYHAGAEAPPLLIGVE
;
A
#
# COMPACT_ATOMS: atom_id res chain seq x y z
N THR A 1 -8.83 -13.34 -5.75
CA THR A 1 -9.92 -12.45 -6.25
C THR A 1 -9.63 -11.03 -5.82
N THR A 2 -9.90 -10.05 -6.68
CA THR A 2 -9.83 -8.61 -6.34
C THR A 2 -11.23 -8.01 -6.31
N VAL A 3 -11.49 -7.09 -5.38
CA VAL A 3 -12.70 -6.25 -5.39
C VAL A 3 -12.28 -4.88 -5.90
N ARG A 4 -12.87 -4.44 -7.01
CA ARG A 4 -12.60 -3.10 -7.56
C ARG A 4 -13.65 -2.14 -7.03
N THR A 5 -13.18 -1.02 -6.52
CA THR A 5 -14.01 0.07 -6.00
C THR A 5 -13.72 1.33 -6.79
N ARG A 6 -14.66 2.28 -6.77
CA ARG A 6 -14.38 3.62 -7.30
C ARG A 6 -13.61 4.42 -6.25
N PRO A 7 -12.80 5.40 -6.65
CA PRO A 7 -12.20 6.35 -5.73
C PRO A 7 -13.27 6.98 -4.81
N GLY A 8 -13.07 6.91 -3.49
CA GLY A 8 -14.00 7.45 -2.49
C GLY A 8 -15.26 6.61 -2.22
N GLU A 9 -15.46 5.48 -2.89
CA GLU A 9 -16.58 4.56 -2.67
C GLU A 9 -16.05 3.23 -2.10
N PRO A 10 -15.79 3.12 -0.77
CA PRO A 10 -15.30 1.89 -0.16
C PRO A 10 -16.30 0.74 -0.37
N PRO A 11 -15.83 -0.52 -0.53
CA PRO A 11 -16.72 -1.65 -0.76
C PRO A 11 -17.57 -1.89 0.48
N ALA A 12 -18.83 -2.24 0.26
CA ALA A 12 -19.71 -2.70 1.32
C ALA A 12 -19.32 -4.09 1.83
N GLU A 13 -19.76 -4.45 3.04
CA GLU A 13 -19.55 -5.79 3.61
C GLU A 13 -20.02 -6.90 2.65
N ASP A 14 -21.21 -6.74 2.06
CA ASP A 14 -21.78 -7.71 1.12
C ASP A 14 -20.88 -7.92 -0.12
N GLU A 15 -20.22 -6.87 -0.61
CA GLU A 15 -19.32 -6.98 -1.76
C GLU A 15 -18.06 -7.78 -1.42
N LEU A 16 -17.53 -7.62 -0.20
CA LEU A 16 -16.41 -8.42 0.30
C LEU A 16 -16.82 -9.88 0.51
N VAL A 17 -17.99 -10.13 1.12
CA VAL A 17 -18.55 -11.48 1.31
C VAL A 17 -18.71 -12.19 -0.03
N GLU A 18 -19.32 -11.53 -1.02
CA GLU A 18 -19.47 -12.09 -2.37
C GLU A 18 -18.12 -12.34 -3.04
N ALA A 19 -17.13 -11.48 -2.84
CA ALA A 19 -15.79 -11.69 -3.38
C ALA A 19 -15.10 -12.93 -2.78
N VAL A 20 -15.26 -13.16 -1.47
CA VAL A 20 -14.77 -14.36 -0.80
C VAL A 20 -15.48 -15.60 -1.34
N ARG A 21 -16.81 -15.56 -1.48
CA ARG A 21 -17.59 -16.67 -2.05
C ARG A 21 -17.17 -17.02 -3.47
N ARG A 22 -16.97 -16.01 -4.33
CA ARG A 22 -16.48 -16.17 -5.72
C ARG A 22 -15.06 -16.71 -5.80
N ALA A 23 -14.26 -16.61 -4.75
CA ALA A 23 -12.92 -17.21 -4.73
C ALA A 23 -12.98 -18.74 -4.71
N HIS A 24 -14.11 -19.34 -4.30
CA HIS A 24 -14.31 -20.79 -4.20
C HIS A 24 -13.17 -21.51 -3.44
N ALA A 25 -12.57 -20.82 -2.48
CA ALA A 25 -11.44 -21.29 -1.70
C ALA A 25 -11.90 -21.75 -0.31
N ARG A 26 -11.24 -22.78 0.23
CA ARG A 26 -11.46 -23.23 1.63
C ARG A 26 -10.80 -22.30 2.64
N GLU A 27 -9.71 -21.67 2.22
CA GLU A 27 -8.85 -20.81 3.03
C GLU A 27 -8.65 -19.49 2.28
N VAL A 28 -8.88 -18.37 2.96
CA VAL A 28 -8.85 -17.03 2.36
C VAL A 28 -8.15 -16.06 3.29
N VAL A 29 -7.21 -15.30 2.74
CA VAL A 29 -6.59 -14.15 3.42
C VAL A 29 -7.15 -12.88 2.81
N LEU A 30 -7.67 -11.99 3.65
CA LEU A 30 -8.15 -10.65 3.29
C LEU A 30 -7.05 -9.62 3.60
N LEU A 31 -6.70 -8.82 2.57
CA LEU A 31 -5.74 -7.72 2.63
C LEU A 31 -6.49 -6.41 2.28
N PRO A 32 -6.98 -5.65 3.26
CA PRO A 32 -7.80 -4.46 3.00
C PRO A 32 -7.04 -3.35 2.27
N ASN A 33 -5.75 -3.18 2.60
CA ASN A 33 -4.86 -2.16 2.04
C ASN A 33 -5.36 -0.72 2.22
N ASP A 34 -6.23 -0.53 3.20
CA ASP A 34 -6.89 0.73 3.54
C ASP A 34 -7.33 0.63 5.01
N THR A 35 -7.00 1.65 5.81
CA THR A 35 -7.33 1.69 7.24
C THR A 35 -8.83 1.67 7.49
N ASP A 36 -9.61 2.31 6.61
CA ASP A 36 -11.03 2.53 6.80
C ASP A 36 -11.84 1.27 6.51
N LEU A 37 -11.24 0.31 5.79
CA LEU A 37 -11.86 -0.97 5.47
C LEU A 37 -11.71 -2.02 6.57
N ARG A 38 -10.96 -1.74 7.63
CA ARG A 38 -10.67 -2.75 8.67
C ARG A 38 -11.93 -3.32 9.30
N GLU A 39 -12.87 -2.47 9.70
CA GLU A 39 -14.11 -2.90 10.36
C GLU A 39 -15.00 -3.69 9.40
N THR A 40 -15.20 -3.16 8.19
CA THR A 40 -15.98 -3.80 7.14
C THR A 40 -15.40 -5.17 6.74
N ALA A 41 -14.08 -5.27 6.59
CA ALA A 41 -13.40 -6.52 6.26
C ALA A 41 -13.47 -7.53 7.41
N ALA A 42 -13.42 -7.07 8.67
CA ALA A 42 -13.60 -7.95 9.83
C ALA A 42 -15.02 -8.51 9.89
N ALA A 43 -16.05 -7.69 9.67
CA ALA A 43 -17.44 -8.12 9.62
C ALA A 43 -17.67 -9.15 8.50
N ALA A 44 -17.15 -8.88 7.30
CA ALA A 44 -17.22 -9.82 6.18
C ALA A 44 -16.52 -11.16 6.51
N ALA A 45 -15.35 -11.12 7.14
CA ALA A 45 -14.63 -12.33 7.56
C ALA A 45 -15.43 -13.17 8.56
N GLU A 46 -16.03 -12.55 9.59
CA GLU A 46 -16.87 -13.23 10.57
C GLU A 46 -18.08 -13.92 9.92
N ARG A 47 -18.76 -13.22 9.02
CA ARG A 47 -19.91 -13.77 8.30
C ARG A 47 -19.55 -14.97 7.44
N VAL A 48 -18.44 -14.89 6.70
CA VAL A 48 -18.01 -16.00 5.84
C VAL A 48 -17.44 -17.18 6.66
N ARG A 49 -16.85 -16.92 7.84
CA ARG A 49 -16.48 -17.99 8.79
C ARG A 49 -17.70 -18.78 9.27
N ALA A 50 -18.84 -18.13 9.48
CA ALA A 50 -20.09 -18.81 9.85
C ALA A 50 -20.60 -19.77 8.74
N GLU A 51 -20.14 -19.60 7.50
CA GLU A 51 -20.44 -20.46 6.35
C GLU A 51 -19.43 -21.60 6.18
N GLY A 52 -18.44 -21.72 7.08
CA GLY A 52 -17.44 -22.79 7.08
C GLY A 52 -16.19 -22.52 6.24
N VAL A 53 -16.02 -21.30 5.72
CA VAL A 53 -14.79 -20.87 5.04
C VAL A 53 -13.79 -20.40 6.09
N ARG A 54 -12.54 -20.85 6.00
CA ARG A 54 -11.49 -20.37 6.88
C ARG A 54 -10.95 -19.05 6.35
N VAL A 55 -11.28 -17.95 7.03
CA VAL A 55 -10.84 -16.61 6.61
C VAL A 55 -9.88 -16.04 7.65
N ALA A 56 -8.83 -15.36 7.22
CA ALA A 56 -7.96 -14.52 8.04
C ALA A 56 -7.92 -13.09 7.50
N LEU A 57 -7.80 -12.12 8.38
CA LEU A 57 -7.65 -10.71 8.04
C LEU A 57 -6.24 -10.27 8.43
N ILE A 58 -5.46 -9.79 7.47
CA ILE A 58 -4.18 -9.12 7.75
C ILE A 58 -4.45 -7.62 7.68
N PRO A 59 -4.16 -6.84 8.73
CA PRO A 59 -4.58 -5.44 8.84
C PRO A 59 -3.65 -4.50 8.05
N THR A 60 -3.51 -4.75 6.74
CA THR A 60 -2.74 -3.89 5.84
C THR A 60 -3.44 -2.54 5.68
N ARG A 61 -2.64 -1.46 5.73
CA ARG A 61 -3.09 -0.07 5.60
C ARG A 61 -2.83 0.53 4.22
N ALA A 62 -1.92 -0.08 3.46
CA ALA A 62 -1.55 0.35 2.12
C ALA A 62 -1.24 -0.86 1.24
N ALA A 63 -1.40 -0.68 -0.08
CA ALA A 63 -1.20 -1.75 -1.05
C ALA A 63 0.21 -2.35 -1.00
N VAL A 64 1.25 -1.55 -0.76
CA VAL A 64 2.64 -2.03 -0.62
C VAL A 64 2.84 -3.01 0.55
N GLN A 65 2.08 -2.85 1.65
CA GLN A 65 2.09 -3.84 2.73
C GLN A 65 1.40 -5.14 2.32
N GLY A 66 0.35 -5.05 1.51
CA GLY A 66 -0.27 -6.22 0.87
C GLY A 66 0.68 -6.93 -0.08
N ILE A 67 1.48 -6.20 -0.86
CA ILE A 67 2.51 -6.77 -1.73
C ILE A 67 3.56 -7.50 -0.91
N ALA A 68 4.06 -6.90 0.18
CA ALA A 68 5.02 -7.56 1.08
C ALA A 68 4.44 -8.83 1.72
N ALA A 69 3.19 -8.80 2.16
CA ALA A 69 2.49 -9.99 2.65
C ALA A 69 2.41 -11.09 1.59
N LEU A 70 2.04 -10.74 0.35
CA LEU A 70 1.96 -11.70 -0.74
C LEU A 70 3.33 -12.26 -1.16
N ALA A 71 4.39 -11.48 -1.03
CA ALA A 71 5.74 -11.90 -1.43
C ALA A 71 6.30 -13.05 -0.56
N VAL A 72 5.81 -13.20 0.68
CA VAL A 72 6.23 -14.27 1.62
C VAL A 72 5.23 -15.43 1.73
N HIS A 73 4.14 -15.38 0.95
CA HIS A 73 3.14 -16.44 0.88
C HIS A 73 3.75 -17.71 0.29
N GLU A 74 3.57 -18.83 1.00
CA GLU A 74 4.04 -20.14 0.54
C GLU A 74 2.85 -21.09 0.40
N PRO A 75 2.51 -21.56 -0.83
CA PRO A 75 1.31 -22.37 -1.06
C PRO A 75 1.25 -23.68 -0.27
N ASP A 76 2.40 -24.27 0.02
CA ASP A 76 2.52 -25.54 0.76
C ASP A 76 2.59 -25.33 2.29
N ARG A 77 2.66 -24.08 2.76
CA ARG A 77 2.69 -23.77 4.20
C ARG A 77 1.28 -23.90 4.78
N ARG A 78 1.20 -24.33 6.05
CA ARG A 78 -0.08 -24.36 6.77
C ARG A 78 -0.64 -22.95 6.88
N PHE A 79 -1.95 -22.81 6.67
CA PHE A 79 -2.62 -21.51 6.66
C PHE A 79 -2.29 -20.59 7.85
N ASP A 80 -2.32 -21.09 9.09
CA ASP A 80 -2.03 -20.23 10.26
C ASP A 80 -0.58 -19.74 10.28
N GLU A 81 0.36 -20.61 9.90
CA GLU A 81 1.78 -20.29 9.83
C GLU A 81 2.03 -19.27 8.71
N ASP A 82 1.30 -19.42 7.61
CA ASP A 82 1.37 -18.51 6.48
C ASP A 82 0.78 -17.14 6.82
N VAL A 83 -0.38 -17.09 7.45
CA VAL A 83 -0.98 -15.85 7.96
C VAL A 83 -0.03 -15.14 8.92
N VAL A 84 0.67 -15.86 9.80
CA VAL A 84 1.68 -15.27 10.70
C VAL A 84 2.83 -14.64 9.91
N ALA A 85 3.41 -15.37 8.95
CA ALA A 85 4.50 -14.87 8.12
C ALA A 85 4.08 -13.64 7.28
N MET A 86 2.94 -13.74 6.60
CA MET A 86 2.36 -12.64 5.82
C MET A 86 2.06 -11.41 6.68
N THR A 87 1.55 -11.61 7.91
CA THR A 87 1.27 -10.52 8.85
C THR A 87 2.55 -9.84 9.31
N ALA A 88 3.61 -10.62 9.58
CA ALA A 88 4.91 -10.09 9.96
C ALA A 88 5.53 -9.25 8.84
N ALA A 89 5.48 -9.73 7.59
CA ALA A 89 6.00 -8.98 6.44
C ALA A 89 5.22 -7.67 6.21
N ALA A 90 3.89 -7.70 6.23
CA ALA A 90 3.07 -6.50 6.15
C ALA A 90 3.39 -5.50 7.27
N GLY A 91 3.58 -5.98 8.50
CA GLY A 91 3.87 -5.16 9.67
C GLY A 91 5.27 -4.55 9.68
N ALA A 92 6.25 -5.22 9.05
CA ALA A 92 7.61 -4.71 8.89
C ALA A 92 7.71 -3.64 7.79
N THR A 93 6.77 -3.62 6.85
CA THR A 93 6.78 -2.69 5.72
C THR A 93 6.22 -1.33 6.14
N ARG A 94 7.09 -0.31 6.19
CA ARG A 94 6.68 1.09 6.27
C ARG A 94 6.17 1.54 4.91
N TYR A 95 5.16 2.41 4.89
CA TYR A 95 4.54 2.85 3.66
C TYR A 95 4.45 4.36 3.54
N ALA A 96 4.49 4.83 2.31
CA ALA A 96 4.23 6.21 1.94
C ALA A 96 3.44 6.28 0.64
N GLU A 97 2.82 7.43 0.44
CA GLU A 97 2.02 7.77 -0.74
C GLU A 97 2.35 9.18 -1.19
N LEU A 98 2.37 9.37 -2.52
CA LEU A 98 2.41 10.69 -3.13
C LEU A 98 1.03 10.99 -3.68
N ALA A 99 0.49 12.15 -3.33
CA ALA A 99 -0.80 12.65 -3.79
C ALA A 99 -0.68 14.10 -4.29
N VAL A 100 -1.69 14.58 -5.00
CA VAL A 100 -1.79 16.00 -5.40
C VAL A 100 -2.92 16.64 -4.62
N ALA A 101 -2.64 17.76 -3.95
CA ALA A 101 -3.65 18.49 -3.20
C ALA A 101 -4.70 19.10 -4.15
N GLU A 102 -5.98 18.79 -3.94
CA GLU A 102 -7.07 19.35 -4.74
C GLU A 102 -7.43 20.78 -4.33
N HIS A 103 -7.18 21.12 -3.07
CA HIS A 103 -7.49 22.41 -2.49
C HIS A 103 -6.50 22.78 -1.38
N ARG A 104 -6.52 24.05 -0.97
CA ARG A 104 -5.75 24.51 0.18
C ARG A 104 -6.19 23.75 1.44
N SER A 105 -5.23 23.29 2.24
CA SER A 105 -5.49 22.61 3.51
C SER A 105 -4.38 22.84 4.53
N PHE A 106 -4.68 22.66 5.82
CA PHE A 106 -3.70 22.67 6.90
C PHE A 106 -3.27 21.23 7.18
N THR A 107 -1.96 20.98 7.15
CA THR A 107 -1.36 19.67 7.36
C THR A 107 -0.26 19.74 8.41
N SER A 108 0.24 18.59 8.87
CA SER A 108 1.37 18.52 9.80
C SER A 108 2.67 19.12 9.23
N ALA A 109 2.88 19.07 7.91
CA ALA A 109 4.01 19.71 7.23
C ALA A 109 3.82 21.22 6.94
N GLY A 110 2.63 21.77 7.22
CA GLY A 110 2.28 23.17 6.94
C GLY A 110 1.04 23.31 6.06
N VAL A 111 0.89 24.48 5.43
CA VAL A 111 -0.28 24.78 4.58
C VAL A 111 0.04 24.41 3.14
N CYS A 112 -0.69 23.47 2.56
CA CYS A 112 -0.62 23.17 1.13
C CYS A 112 -1.63 24.02 0.34
N GLN A 113 -1.39 24.20 -0.95
CA GLN A 113 -2.28 24.79 -1.95
C GLN A 113 -2.77 23.72 -2.94
N ALA A 114 -3.81 24.06 -3.71
CA ALA A 114 -4.23 23.23 -4.84
C ALA A 114 -3.07 23.07 -5.84
N GLY A 115 -2.79 21.84 -6.26
CA GLY A 115 -1.70 21.48 -7.17
C GLY A 115 -0.39 21.11 -6.48
N ASP A 116 -0.25 21.34 -5.17
CA ASP A 116 0.94 20.90 -4.44
C ASP A 116 1.04 19.38 -4.43
N VAL A 117 2.26 18.86 -4.54
CA VAL A 117 2.53 17.44 -4.32
C VAL A 117 2.70 17.20 -2.84
N LEU A 118 1.91 16.28 -2.30
CA LEU A 118 1.95 15.85 -0.91
C LEU A 118 2.68 14.51 -0.82
N GLY A 119 3.65 14.42 0.08
CA GLY A 119 4.26 13.16 0.49
C GLY A 119 3.75 12.74 1.85
N LEU A 120 2.92 11.70 1.89
CA LEU A 120 2.34 11.13 3.09
C LEU A 120 3.18 9.94 3.54
N ILE A 121 3.61 9.90 4.79
CA ILE A 121 4.32 8.75 5.40
C ILE A 121 3.42 8.23 6.51
N GLU A 122 3.05 6.96 6.45
CA GLU A 122 2.09 6.33 7.38
C GLU A 122 0.75 7.08 7.52
N GLY A 123 0.32 7.75 6.45
CA GLY A 123 -0.92 8.55 6.40
C GLY A 123 -0.77 10.02 6.80
N ASP A 124 0.39 10.42 7.35
CA ASP A 124 0.65 11.81 7.74
C ASP A 124 1.40 12.57 6.64
N VAL A 125 0.94 13.77 6.29
CA VAL A 125 1.62 14.65 5.33
C VAL A 125 2.96 15.11 5.90
N ALA A 126 4.05 14.47 5.47
CA ALA A 126 5.40 14.76 5.92
C ALA A 126 6.08 15.80 5.02
N VAL A 127 5.75 15.84 3.73
CA VAL A 127 6.40 16.69 2.71
C VAL A 127 5.34 17.40 1.88
N ILE A 128 5.59 18.69 1.59
CA ILE A 128 4.84 19.46 0.60
C ILE A 128 5.86 19.95 -0.43
N GLY A 129 5.61 19.69 -1.71
CA GLY A 129 6.46 20.08 -2.81
C GLY A 129 5.65 20.53 -4.04
N GLN A 130 6.37 20.83 -5.12
CA GLN A 130 5.78 21.28 -6.39
C GLN A 130 6.05 20.32 -7.55
N ASP A 131 7.11 19.52 -7.43
CA ASP A 131 7.50 18.52 -8.42
C ASP A 131 7.36 17.12 -7.82
N LEU A 132 6.76 16.20 -8.59
CA LEU A 132 6.49 14.85 -8.12
C LEU A 132 7.78 14.07 -7.84
N THR A 133 8.76 14.17 -8.72
CA THR A 133 10.01 13.42 -8.63
C THR A 133 10.85 13.90 -7.45
N GLU A 134 11.02 15.21 -7.28
CA GLU A 134 11.79 15.77 -6.15
C GLU A 134 11.10 15.52 -4.81
N THR A 135 9.76 15.59 -4.77
CA THR A 135 8.99 15.27 -3.57
C THR A 135 9.13 13.79 -3.21
N ALA A 136 9.04 12.89 -4.20
CA ALA A 136 9.24 11.46 -4.00
C ALA A 136 10.66 11.12 -3.50
N ARG A 137 11.70 11.78 -4.01
CA ARG A 137 13.08 11.63 -3.48
C ARG A 137 13.15 12.04 -2.01
N THR A 138 12.54 13.18 -1.66
CA THR A 138 12.50 13.64 -0.27
C THR A 138 11.76 12.67 0.65
N VAL A 139 10.66 12.08 0.18
CA VAL A 139 9.93 11.03 0.91
C VAL A 139 10.82 9.79 1.11
N LEU A 140 11.47 9.31 0.05
CA LEU A 140 12.41 8.18 0.14
C LEU A 140 13.53 8.43 1.14
N ASP A 141 14.14 9.62 1.11
CA ASP A 141 15.23 9.95 2.05
C ASP A 141 14.76 9.92 3.51
N ARG A 142 13.54 10.40 3.77
CA ARG A 142 12.94 10.32 5.11
C ARG A 142 12.64 8.89 5.52
N MET A 143 12.07 8.09 4.63
CA MET A 143 11.78 6.68 4.95
C MET A 143 13.07 5.90 5.18
N LEU A 144 14.09 6.05 4.35
CA LEU A 144 15.35 5.33 4.45
C LEU A 144 16.27 5.85 5.56
N SER A 145 15.96 7.01 6.16
CA SER A 145 16.75 7.56 7.28
C SER A 145 16.80 6.64 8.51
N ALA A 146 15.77 5.79 8.69
CA ALA A 146 15.73 4.78 9.75
C ALA A 146 16.25 3.40 9.29
N GLY A 147 16.86 3.31 8.12
CA GLY A 147 17.31 2.07 7.49
C GLY A 147 16.28 1.49 6.51
N GLY A 148 16.63 0.35 5.92
CA GLY A 148 15.80 -0.43 5.00
C GLY A 148 16.70 -1.36 4.19
N GLU A 149 16.12 -2.42 3.63
CA GLU A 149 16.79 -3.41 2.78
C GLU A 149 16.16 -3.47 1.38
N LEU A 150 14.85 -3.21 1.28
CA LEU A 150 14.12 -3.19 0.03
C LEU A 150 13.17 -2.00 -0.05
N VAL A 151 13.17 -1.34 -1.20
CA VAL A 151 12.19 -0.33 -1.59
C VAL A 151 11.27 -0.90 -2.67
N THR A 152 9.98 -0.95 -2.38
CA THR A 152 8.95 -1.28 -3.37
C THR A 152 8.29 0.00 -3.88
N LEU A 153 8.36 0.24 -5.18
CA LEU A 153 7.70 1.37 -5.85
C LEU A 153 6.49 0.87 -6.64
N VAL A 154 5.32 1.47 -6.43
CA VAL A 154 4.13 1.22 -7.26
C VAL A 154 3.77 2.53 -7.96
N VAL A 155 4.00 2.57 -9.27
CA VAL A 155 3.92 3.79 -10.07
C VAL A 155 2.64 3.81 -10.87
N ALA A 156 1.81 4.83 -10.68
CA ALA A 156 0.56 4.97 -11.43
C ALA A 156 0.79 5.44 -12.87
N ASP A 157 -0.13 5.06 -13.76
CA ASP A 157 -0.22 5.62 -15.10
C ASP A 157 -0.38 7.16 -15.05
N GLY A 158 0.21 7.86 -16.02
CA GLY A 158 0.14 9.32 -16.12
C GLY A 158 1.19 10.08 -15.30
N THR A 159 2.04 9.38 -14.55
CA THR A 159 3.22 9.97 -13.92
C THR A 159 4.30 10.36 -14.95
N PRO A 160 5.22 11.28 -14.61
CA PRO A 160 6.31 11.69 -15.51
C PRO A 160 7.11 10.48 -16.01
N PRO A 161 7.43 10.43 -17.33
CA PRO A 161 8.30 9.39 -17.87
C PRO A 161 9.63 9.36 -17.14
N GLY A 162 10.07 8.17 -16.72
CA GLY A 162 11.34 7.98 -16.03
C GLY A 162 11.29 8.19 -14.51
N LEU A 163 10.13 8.53 -13.92
CA LEU A 163 9.98 8.66 -12.45
C LEU A 163 10.59 7.46 -11.71
N ALA A 164 10.19 6.23 -12.05
CA ALA A 164 10.72 5.03 -11.41
C ALA A 164 12.24 4.91 -11.55
N ALA A 165 12.76 5.06 -12.77
CA ALA A 165 14.18 4.96 -13.06
C ALA A 165 14.99 6.04 -12.32
N ASP A 166 14.42 7.22 -12.12
CA ASP A 166 15.04 8.31 -11.36
C ASP A 166 15.11 7.99 -9.86
N LEU A 167 14.04 7.44 -9.29
CA LEU A 167 13.99 7.01 -7.89
C LEU A 167 14.90 5.81 -7.63
N GLU A 168 14.93 4.82 -8.53
CA GLU A 168 15.85 3.69 -8.45
C GLU A 168 17.31 4.14 -8.46
N ARG A 169 17.66 5.11 -9.33
CA ARG A 169 19.01 5.70 -9.33
C ARG A 169 19.30 6.49 -8.07
N HIS A 170 18.31 7.19 -7.52
CA HIS A 170 18.44 7.92 -6.26
C HIS A 170 18.77 6.97 -5.11
N VAL A 171 17.97 5.92 -4.93
CA VAL A 171 18.19 4.89 -3.89
C VAL A 171 19.55 4.23 -4.05
N ARG A 172 19.88 3.76 -5.26
CA ARG A 172 21.17 3.09 -5.53
C ARG A 172 22.39 3.96 -5.22
N ARG A 173 22.30 5.28 -5.39
CA ARG A 173 23.40 6.21 -5.11
C ARG A 173 23.50 6.56 -3.63
N GLY A 174 22.37 6.69 -2.93
CA GLY A 174 22.33 7.09 -1.52
C GLY A 174 22.45 5.94 -0.53
N TYR A 175 21.99 4.74 -0.91
CA TYR A 175 21.77 3.61 -0.01
C TYR A 175 22.26 2.30 -0.65
N LEU A 176 23.55 2.03 -0.54
CA LEU A 176 24.25 0.96 -1.29
C LEU A 176 23.80 -0.47 -0.98
N ALA A 177 23.10 -0.69 0.13
CA ALA A 177 22.60 -2.00 0.56
C ALA A 177 21.08 -2.14 0.36
N VAL A 178 20.45 -1.20 -0.36
CA VAL A 178 18.99 -1.17 -0.55
C VAL A 178 18.67 -1.53 -2.00
N ASP A 179 17.90 -2.60 -2.18
CA ASP A 179 17.37 -2.98 -3.47
C ASP A 179 16.07 -2.23 -3.78
N THR A 180 15.70 -2.19 -5.06
CA THR A 180 14.48 -1.53 -5.55
C THR A 180 13.69 -2.46 -6.46
N THR A 181 12.40 -2.63 -6.17
CA THR A 181 11.44 -3.33 -7.03
C THR A 181 10.34 -2.37 -7.46
N THR A 182 9.98 -2.40 -8.75
CA THR A 182 8.99 -1.49 -9.33
C THR A 182 7.80 -2.26 -9.91
N TYR A 183 6.60 -1.82 -9.60
CA TYR A 183 5.33 -2.28 -10.15
C TYR A 183 4.58 -1.11 -10.80
N HIS A 184 3.66 -1.44 -11.71
CA HIS A 184 2.77 -0.48 -12.35
C HIS A 184 1.36 -0.59 -11.79
N ALA A 185 0.73 0.56 -11.57
CA ALA A 185 -0.68 0.68 -11.21
C ALA A 185 -1.44 1.49 -12.26
N GLY A 186 -2.75 1.25 -12.35
CA GLY A 186 -3.61 1.97 -13.28
C GLY A 186 -3.80 3.45 -12.89
N ALA A 187 -4.41 4.22 -13.78
CA ALA A 187 -4.62 5.67 -13.63
C ALA A 187 -5.47 6.11 -12.41
N GLU A 188 -6.19 5.19 -11.76
CA GLU A 188 -6.99 5.48 -10.56
C GLU A 188 -6.18 5.33 -9.25
N ALA A 189 -4.94 4.87 -9.31
CA ALA A 189 -4.07 4.77 -8.14
C ALA A 189 -3.42 6.13 -7.82
N PRO A 190 -3.01 6.35 -6.54
CA PRO A 190 -2.16 7.48 -6.20
C PRO A 190 -0.90 7.51 -7.07
N PRO A 191 -0.40 8.71 -7.45
CA PRO A 191 0.77 8.86 -8.32
C PRO A 191 1.92 7.89 -8.02
N LEU A 192 2.24 7.70 -6.74
CA LEU A 192 3.26 6.76 -6.31
C LEU A 192 2.94 6.21 -4.92
N LEU A 193 3.04 4.89 -4.76
CA LEU A 193 3.13 4.24 -3.45
C LEU A 193 4.55 3.73 -3.24
N ILE A 194 5.04 3.85 -2.01
CA ILE A 194 6.38 3.44 -1.62
C ILE A 194 6.25 2.51 -0.41
N GLY A 195 6.83 1.32 -0.50
CA GLY A 195 7.08 0.44 0.63
C GLY A 195 8.57 0.43 0.96
N VAL A 196 8.92 0.46 2.25
CA VAL A 196 10.29 0.22 2.71
C VAL A 196 10.27 -0.83 3.82
N GLU A 197 10.96 -1.94 3.56
CA GLU A 197 11.19 -3.05 4.48
C GLU A 197 12.50 -2.84 5.24
#